data_AF-A0A926N642-F1
#
_entry.id   AF-A0A926N642-F1
#
_cell.length_a   1.000
_cell.length_b   1.000
_cell.length_c   1.000
_cell.angle_alpha   90.00
_cell.angle_beta   90.00
_cell.angle_gamma   90.00
#
_symmetry.space_group_name_H-M   'P 1'
#
loop_
_entity.id
_entity.type
_entity.pdbx_description
1 polymer ?
#
loop_
_entity_poly.entity_id
_entity_poly.type
_entity_poly.pdbx_seq_one_letter_code
_entity_poly.pdbx_strand_id
1 'polypeptide(L)'
;MKKKKKKIVYVGLSADILHEGHINILKTANSLGDVIVGLLTDKAIASYKNIPTLNYKQREIILKNIKLVKKVIPQNTLDYRPNLLNIIPDYVVHGDDWKTGVQKTTRKQVINALKKWGGKLVEPKYTKNISSSSIKSKLSRRLTPTSRVSMLKRMLDNKNLVRVLESHSPLSGLIAETTKIEKGKNTQQFDAMWSSSLTDSSVKGKPDNQALDFSSRFSDLGNLLDVTSKPLIFDADNGGRLEHLPFTIRTLERLGVSAIMVEDKVGLKKNSLFKDQSGAKQDTIREFCKKIELIKKIRNSKDFLIGARIESFILGKGLKDGLKRAKAYSQAGADLILIHSKEKNPKEIFTFSKIFRKTKWNKPLVSVPSTYSKTTEKKLIQNGFKIVIYANHMLRASYPAMQNAAKSILKNQRSFELENKISSVSEVINLIK
;
A
#
# COMPACT_ATOMS: atom_id res chain seq x y z
N MET A 1 46.95 -4.64 34.09
CA MET A 1 45.66 -3.92 34.22
C MET A 1 44.54 -4.73 33.56
N LYS A 2 43.55 -5.25 34.30
CA LYS A 2 42.38 -5.91 33.71
C LYS A 2 41.56 -4.86 32.94
N LYS A 3 41.48 -4.95 31.60
CA LYS A 3 40.58 -4.10 30.79
C LYS A 3 39.17 -4.21 31.38
N LYS A 4 38.65 -3.12 31.97
CA LYS A 4 37.24 -3.05 32.40
C LYS A 4 36.39 -3.45 31.20
N LYS A 5 35.62 -4.53 31.33
CA LYS A 5 34.71 -5.00 30.28
C LYS A 5 33.78 -3.83 29.95
N LYS A 6 33.83 -3.35 28.70
CA LYS A 6 32.96 -2.26 28.28
C LYS A 6 31.51 -2.71 28.39
N LYS A 7 30.68 -1.85 28.98
CA LYS A 7 29.25 -2.08 29.11
C LYS A 7 28.59 -2.11 27.74
N ILE A 8 27.51 -2.85 27.61
CA ILE A 8 26.73 -3.00 26.38
C ILE A 8 25.47 -2.16 26.47
N VAL A 9 25.21 -1.37 25.43
CA VAL A 9 24.06 -0.47 25.37
C VAL A 9 23.22 -0.82 24.16
N TYR A 10 21.93 -1.06 24.36
CA TYR A 10 20.98 -1.35 23.30
C TYR A 10 20.12 -0.14 22.95
N VAL A 11 20.00 0.16 21.66
CA VAL A 11 19.13 1.24 21.15
C VAL A 11 18.25 0.70 20.04
N GLY A 12 16.93 0.70 20.24
CA GLY A 12 15.98 0.34 19.19
C GLY A 12 15.65 1.54 18.30
N LEU A 13 15.93 1.48 17.00
CA LEU A 13 15.70 2.59 16.07
C LEU A 13 14.98 2.16 14.80
N SER A 14 14.07 3.01 14.30
CA SER A 14 13.57 2.87 12.92
C SER A 14 14.48 3.54 11.89
N ALA A 15 15.14 4.66 12.24
CA ALA A 15 16.19 5.32 11.45
C ALA A 15 15.86 5.50 9.96
N ASP A 16 14.65 5.94 9.65
CA ASP A 16 14.22 6.15 8.27
C ASP A 16 14.79 7.44 7.68
N ILE A 17 14.58 8.55 8.37
CA ILE A 17 15.31 9.80 8.12
C ILE A 17 16.02 10.14 9.42
N LEU A 18 17.35 10.07 9.40
CA LEU A 18 18.17 10.48 10.53
C LEU A 18 18.10 11.99 10.71
N HIS A 19 18.10 12.40 11.96
CA HIS A 19 18.04 13.79 12.39
C HIS A 19 18.70 13.91 13.76
N GLU A 20 18.88 15.13 14.26
CA GLU A 20 19.56 15.41 15.52
C GLU A 20 19.05 14.58 16.71
N GLY A 21 17.74 14.38 16.85
CA GLY A 21 17.18 13.52 17.90
C GLY A 21 17.75 12.09 17.91
N HIS A 22 17.93 11.46 16.75
CA HIS A 22 18.58 10.15 16.66
C HIS A 22 20.05 10.22 17.10
N ILE A 23 20.76 11.28 16.71
CA ILE A 23 22.17 11.48 17.07
C ILE A 23 22.31 11.73 18.58
N ASN A 24 21.40 12.47 19.20
CA ASN A 24 21.40 12.71 20.64
C ASN A 24 21.19 11.40 21.42
N ILE A 25 20.25 10.56 20.99
CA ILE A 25 20.05 9.22 21.57
C ILE A 25 21.34 8.38 21.46
N LEU A 26 21.98 8.38 20.29
CA LEU A 26 23.23 7.63 20.08
C LEU A 26 24.38 8.20 20.91
N LYS A 27 24.47 9.52 21.10
CA LYS A 27 25.47 10.16 21.98
C LYS A 27 25.28 9.75 23.43
N THR A 28 24.05 9.78 23.94
CA THR A 28 23.72 9.29 25.29
C THR A 28 24.00 7.81 25.45
N ALA A 29 23.71 7.00 24.44
CA ALA A 29 24.03 5.57 24.48
C ALA A 29 25.55 5.33 24.49
N ASN A 30 26.31 6.05 23.66
CA ASN A 30 27.75 5.88 23.52
C ASN A 30 28.51 6.33 24.79
N SER A 31 27.99 7.27 25.58
CA SER A 31 28.61 7.64 26.87
C SER A 31 28.46 6.55 27.94
N LEU A 32 27.53 5.61 27.76
CA LEU A 32 27.26 4.51 28.70
C LEU A 32 28.02 3.22 28.36
N GLY A 33 28.43 3.03 27.10
CA GLY A 33 29.13 1.82 26.64
C GLY A 33 29.11 1.62 25.13
N ASP A 34 29.45 0.41 24.69
CA ASP A 34 29.45 0.04 23.26
C ASP A 34 28.01 -0.12 22.77
N VAL A 35 27.63 0.66 21.75
CA VAL A 35 26.25 0.76 21.27
C VAL A 35 25.92 -0.33 20.24
N ILE A 36 24.93 -1.15 20.57
CA ILE A 36 24.28 -2.08 19.65
C ILE A 36 22.92 -1.51 19.25
N VAL A 37 22.76 -1.17 17.98
CA VAL A 37 21.49 -0.69 17.44
C VAL A 37 20.65 -1.86 16.96
N GLY A 38 19.49 -2.04 17.57
CA GLY A 38 18.41 -2.85 17.04
C GLY A 38 17.64 -2.08 15.98
N LEU A 39 18.03 -2.22 14.72
CA LEU A 39 17.36 -1.57 13.61
C LEU A 39 16.04 -2.28 13.31
N LEU A 40 14.91 -1.60 13.48
CA LEU A 40 13.59 -2.16 13.18
C LEU A 40 13.49 -2.50 11.69
N THR A 41 13.09 -3.73 11.40
CA THR A 41 12.79 -4.18 10.02
C THR A 41 11.57 -3.47 9.45
N ASP A 42 11.43 -3.45 8.12
CA ASP A 42 10.24 -2.89 7.46
C ASP A 42 8.95 -3.56 7.97
N LYS A 43 9.00 -4.87 8.24
CA LYS A 43 7.91 -5.66 8.84
C LYS A 43 7.57 -5.21 10.27
N ALA A 44 8.58 -4.98 11.11
CA ALA A 44 8.38 -4.47 12.47
C ALA A 44 7.75 -3.07 12.46
N ILE A 45 8.12 -2.23 11.49
CA ILE A 45 7.57 -0.88 11.35
C ILE A 45 6.13 -0.93 10.83
N ALA A 46 5.86 -1.77 9.83
CA ALA A 46 4.53 -1.97 9.23
C ALA A 46 3.45 -2.40 10.24
N SER A 47 3.83 -2.98 11.39
CA SER A 47 2.87 -3.45 12.38
C SER A 47 2.18 -2.33 13.17
N TYR A 48 2.73 -1.11 13.16
CA TYR A 48 2.21 0.00 13.96
C TYR A 48 2.23 1.36 13.25
N LYS A 49 2.95 1.51 12.14
CA LYS A 49 2.95 2.73 11.31
C LYS A 49 3.25 2.41 9.85
N ASN A 50 3.28 3.45 9.01
CA ASN A 50 3.67 3.31 7.60
C ASN A 50 5.10 2.79 7.45
N ILE A 51 5.31 1.98 6.41
CA ILE A 51 6.64 1.50 6.05
C ILE A 51 7.59 2.67 5.76
N PRO A 52 8.88 2.51 6.05
CA PRO A 52 9.85 3.59 5.89
C PRO A 52 10.07 3.94 4.41
N THR A 53 10.60 5.13 4.13
CA THR A 53 10.95 5.50 2.75
C THR A 53 12.18 4.71 2.32
N LEU A 54 13.20 4.66 3.18
CA LEU A 54 14.37 3.82 2.95
C LEU A 54 14.10 2.37 3.40
N ASN A 55 14.52 1.41 2.58
CA ASN A 55 14.42 0.00 2.96
C ASN A 55 15.42 -0.35 4.07
N TYR A 56 15.23 -1.51 4.71
CA TYR A 56 16.09 -1.95 5.81
C TYR A 56 17.58 -1.92 5.48
N LYS A 57 18.01 -2.42 4.31
CA LYS A 57 19.43 -2.48 3.92
C LYS A 57 20.04 -1.09 3.79
N GLN A 58 19.30 -0.15 3.19
CA GLN A 58 19.74 1.24 3.09
C GLN A 58 19.92 1.87 4.47
N ARG A 59 18.95 1.70 5.37
CA ARG A 59 19.01 2.21 6.75
C ARG A 59 20.15 1.56 7.55
N GLU A 60 20.40 0.26 7.33
CA GLU A 60 21.48 -0.49 7.95
C GLU A 60 22.86 0.04 7.54
N ILE A 61 23.08 0.26 6.23
CA ILE A 61 24.35 0.81 5.71
C ILE A 61 24.63 2.16 6.36
N ILE A 62 23.64 3.05 6.43
CA ILE A 62 23.79 4.37 7.05
C ILE A 62 24.21 4.22 8.52
N LEU A 63 23.47 3.43 9.31
CA LEU A 63 23.76 3.25 10.73
C LEU A 63 25.11 2.58 11.02
N LYS A 64 25.52 1.62 10.21
CA LYS A 64 26.84 0.95 10.34
C LYS A 64 28.01 1.92 10.19
N ASN A 65 27.82 3.03 9.49
CA ASN A 65 28.84 4.05 9.24
C ASN A 65 28.78 5.23 10.23
N ILE A 66 27.89 5.19 11.22
CA ILE A 66 27.88 6.20 12.30
C ILE A 66 28.90 5.80 13.35
N LYS A 67 29.88 6.69 13.60
CA LYS A 67 30.97 6.48 14.58
C LYS A 67 30.52 6.02 15.97
N LEU A 68 29.32 6.44 16.39
CA LEU A 68 28.73 6.12 17.70
C LEU A 68 28.14 4.71 17.78
N VAL A 69 28.04 3.97 16.66
CA VAL A 69 27.40 2.67 16.58
C VAL A 69 28.46 1.58 16.46
N LYS A 70 28.53 0.67 17.42
CA LYS A 70 29.47 -0.47 17.40
C LYS A 70 28.96 -1.61 16.53
N LYS A 71 27.65 -1.89 16.58
CA LYS A 71 27.02 -2.99 15.85
C LYS A 71 25.57 -2.66 15.52
N VAL A 72 25.10 -3.06 14.34
CA VAL A 72 23.69 -3.02 13.95
C VAL A 72 23.17 -4.45 13.84
N ILE A 73 22.02 -4.73 14.44
CA ILE A 73 21.32 -6.02 14.33
C ILE A 73 19.85 -5.81 13.94
N PRO A 74 19.21 -6.79 13.28
CA PRO A 74 17.79 -6.70 12.97
C PRO A 74 16.92 -6.78 14.23
N GLN A 75 15.94 -5.89 14.32
CA GLN A 75 14.84 -5.93 15.28
C GLN A 75 13.56 -6.30 14.51
N ASN A 76 13.20 -7.59 14.56
CA ASN A 76 12.16 -8.18 13.70
C ASN A 76 10.73 -7.86 14.14
N THR A 77 10.55 -7.35 15.36
CA THR A 77 9.24 -7.02 15.93
C THR A 77 9.31 -5.67 16.67
N LEU A 78 8.17 -5.13 17.07
CA LEU A 78 8.13 -3.94 17.95
C LEU A 78 8.56 -4.26 19.39
N ASP A 79 8.61 -5.53 19.77
CA ASP A 79 9.00 -6.01 21.10
C ASP A 79 10.51 -6.28 21.14
N TYR A 80 11.25 -5.57 21.98
CA TYR A 80 12.71 -5.67 22.03
C TYR A 80 13.20 -6.94 22.74
N ARG A 81 12.35 -7.63 23.51
CA ARG A 81 12.74 -8.77 24.36
C ARG A 81 13.56 -9.84 23.64
N PRO A 82 13.25 -10.28 22.40
CA PRO A 82 14.07 -11.29 21.72
C PRO A 82 15.54 -10.88 21.59
N ASN A 83 15.81 -9.62 21.23
CA ASN A 83 17.18 -9.13 21.15
C ASN A 83 17.79 -8.91 22.54
N LEU A 84 17.01 -8.37 23.49
CA LEU A 84 17.50 -8.13 24.85
C LEU A 84 17.89 -9.42 25.58
N LEU A 85 17.12 -10.51 25.41
CA LEU A 85 17.42 -11.81 26.01
C LEU A 85 18.68 -12.47 25.42
N ASN A 86 18.99 -12.18 24.15
CA ASN A 86 20.20 -12.70 23.49
C ASN A 86 21.45 -11.89 23.83
N ILE A 87 21.32 -10.57 24.03
CA ILE A 87 22.45 -9.66 24.24
C ILE A 87 22.76 -9.47 25.73
N ILE A 88 21.73 -9.46 26.57
CA ILE A 88 21.79 -9.14 28.00
C ILE A 88 22.51 -7.78 28.22
N PRO A 89 21.97 -6.67 27.69
CA PRO A 89 22.65 -5.37 27.77
C PRO A 89 22.57 -4.77 29.19
N ASP A 90 23.62 -4.03 29.57
CA ASP A 90 23.65 -3.24 30.81
C ASP A 90 22.63 -2.10 30.77
N TYR A 91 22.47 -1.48 29.58
CA TYR A 91 21.56 -0.37 29.37
C TYR A 91 20.70 -0.54 28.12
N VAL A 92 19.46 -0.05 28.19
CA VAL A 92 18.66 0.29 27.02
C VAL A 92 18.48 1.79 27.00
N VAL A 93 18.67 2.43 25.84
CA VAL A 93 18.40 3.87 25.66
C VAL A 93 17.28 4.07 24.65
N HIS A 94 16.31 4.90 25.01
CA HIS A 94 15.21 5.30 24.14
C HIS A 94 14.73 6.71 24.54
N GLY A 95 14.19 7.49 23.60
CA GLY A 95 13.55 8.76 23.95
C GLY A 95 12.36 8.56 24.90
N ASP A 96 12.02 9.57 25.69
CA ASP A 96 10.88 9.48 26.62
C ASP A 96 9.49 9.57 25.96
N ASP A 97 9.44 9.72 24.63
CA ASP A 97 8.23 9.79 23.80
C ASP A 97 7.40 8.49 23.83
N TRP A 98 8.04 7.34 24.02
CA TRP A 98 7.35 6.05 24.12
C TRP A 98 6.68 5.77 25.48
N LYS A 99 6.72 6.73 26.43
CA LYS A 99 5.94 6.66 27.68
C LYS A 99 4.44 6.66 27.43
N THR A 100 4.01 7.28 26.33
CA THR A 100 2.63 7.32 25.84
C THR A 100 2.53 6.64 24.46
N GLY A 101 1.31 6.55 23.92
CA GLY A 101 1.09 5.98 22.59
C GLY A 101 1.34 4.46 22.47
N VAL A 102 1.57 4.02 21.22
CA VAL A 102 1.60 2.60 20.85
C VAL A 102 2.78 1.82 21.44
N GLN A 103 3.89 2.49 21.71
CA GLN A 103 5.11 1.89 22.24
C GLN A 103 5.14 1.78 23.77
N LYS A 104 4.13 2.28 24.48
CA LYS A 104 4.01 2.15 25.96
C LYS A 104 4.08 0.70 26.43
N THR A 105 3.51 -0.23 25.67
CA THR A 105 3.59 -1.67 25.95
C THR A 105 5.02 -2.19 25.82
N THR A 106 5.72 -1.82 24.75
CA THR A 106 7.13 -2.17 24.54
C THR A 106 8.00 -1.65 25.68
N ARG A 107 7.80 -0.39 26.11
CA ARG A 107 8.51 0.18 27.26
C ARG A 107 8.36 -0.68 28.51
N LYS A 108 7.13 -1.09 28.85
CA LYS A 108 6.87 -1.96 30.01
C LYS A 108 7.57 -3.32 29.88
N GLN A 109 7.57 -3.90 28.68
CA GLN A 109 8.26 -5.17 28.39
C GLN A 109 9.77 -5.05 28.55
N VAL A 110 10.37 -3.94 28.11
CA VAL A 110 11.80 -3.66 28.26
C VAL A 110 12.19 -3.53 29.73
N ILE A 111 11.44 -2.76 30.52
CA ILE A 111 11.71 -2.61 31.97
C ILE A 111 11.64 -3.97 32.67
N ASN A 112 10.61 -4.77 32.37
CA ASN A 112 10.44 -6.10 32.96
C ASN A 112 11.56 -7.06 32.56
N ALA A 113 12.07 -6.97 31.33
CA ALA A 113 13.19 -7.78 30.88
C ALA A 113 14.48 -7.39 31.62
N LEU A 114 14.82 -6.11 31.63
CA LEU A 114 16.05 -5.60 32.26
C LEU A 114 16.17 -5.95 33.75
N LYS A 115 15.06 -5.94 34.49
CA LYS A 115 15.01 -6.35 35.90
C LYS A 115 15.58 -7.75 36.15
N LYS A 116 15.48 -8.67 35.17
CA LYS A 116 15.94 -10.06 35.33
C LYS A 116 17.46 -10.19 35.47
N TRP A 117 18.22 -9.22 34.98
CA TRP A 117 19.70 -9.23 35.02
C TRP A 117 20.29 -7.92 35.56
N GLY A 118 19.48 -7.07 36.19
CA GLY A 118 19.93 -5.80 36.77
C GLY A 118 20.26 -4.69 35.76
N GLY A 119 19.81 -4.81 34.50
CA GLY A 119 19.98 -3.77 33.50
C GLY A 119 19.14 -2.51 33.78
N LYS A 120 19.50 -1.38 33.17
CA LYS A 120 18.83 -0.08 33.39
C LYS A 120 18.28 0.53 32.10
N LEU A 121 17.08 1.09 32.17
CA LEU A 121 16.52 1.90 31.09
C LEU A 121 16.90 3.36 31.29
N VAL A 122 17.48 4.00 30.27
CA VAL A 122 17.84 5.43 30.27
C VAL A 122 16.98 6.14 29.23
N GLU A 123 16.26 7.18 29.66
CA GLU A 123 15.28 7.89 28.84
C GLU A 123 15.61 9.38 28.72
N PRO A 124 16.54 9.79 27.84
CA PRO A 124 16.77 11.20 27.58
C PRO A 124 15.50 11.87 27.03
N LYS A 125 15.36 13.17 27.32
CA LYS A 125 14.24 13.99 26.83
C LYS A 125 14.19 13.94 25.30
N TYR A 126 13.01 13.67 24.76
CA TYR A 126 12.79 13.68 23.32
C TYR A 126 13.07 15.07 22.74
N THR A 127 13.81 15.12 21.64
CA THR A 127 14.12 16.37 20.94
C THR A 127 12.82 16.92 20.33
N LYS A 128 12.31 18.01 20.93
CA LYS A 128 11.06 18.66 20.49
C LYS A 128 11.22 19.22 19.07
N ASN A 129 10.10 19.35 18.36
CA ASN A 129 9.99 19.96 17.02
C ASN A 129 10.65 19.20 15.85
N ILE A 130 11.28 18.05 16.06
CA ILE A 130 11.88 17.24 14.98
C ILE A 130 11.54 15.76 15.12
N SER A 131 10.82 15.23 14.13
CA SER A 131 10.55 13.79 14.01
C SER A 131 10.68 13.36 12.55
N SER A 132 11.06 12.11 12.28
CA SER A 132 11.03 11.59 10.90
C SER A 132 9.65 11.73 10.27
N SER A 133 8.56 11.64 11.04
CA SER A 133 7.19 11.82 10.53
C SER A 133 6.91 13.25 10.08
N SER A 134 7.36 14.26 10.83
CA SER A 134 7.19 15.68 10.47
C SER A 134 8.12 16.12 9.35
N ILE A 135 9.34 15.58 9.29
CA ILE A 135 10.23 15.78 8.14
C ILE A 135 9.60 15.14 6.89
N LYS A 136 9.05 13.92 7.02
CA LYS A 136 8.34 13.26 5.94
C LYS A 136 7.12 14.02 5.47
N SER A 137 6.30 14.58 6.35
CA SER A 137 5.13 15.35 5.89
C SER A 137 5.55 16.59 5.09
N LYS A 138 6.72 17.17 5.41
CA LYS A 138 7.32 18.27 4.63
C LYS A 138 7.94 17.78 3.31
N LEU A 139 8.44 16.54 3.26
CA LEU A 139 9.08 15.93 2.09
C LEU A 139 8.13 15.10 1.21
N SER A 140 6.96 14.68 1.69
CA SER A 140 6.08 13.71 1.02
C SER A 140 5.48 14.25 -0.27
N ARG A 141 5.43 15.58 -0.43
CA ARG A 141 5.15 16.26 -1.71
C ARG A 141 6.26 16.08 -2.75
N ARG A 142 7.36 15.38 -2.44
CA ARG A 142 8.55 15.22 -3.30
C ARG A 142 9.00 13.76 -3.45
N LEU A 143 8.11 12.77 -3.22
CA LEU A 143 8.46 11.39 -3.55
C LEU A 143 8.71 11.28 -5.05
N THR A 144 9.90 10.79 -5.42
CA THR A 144 10.22 10.54 -6.82
C THR A 144 9.34 9.40 -7.36
N PRO A 145 8.99 9.41 -8.67
CA PRO A 145 8.28 8.30 -9.30
C PRO A 145 8.87 6.93 -8.95
N THR A 146 10.19 6.79 -8.99
CA THR A 146 10.91 5.54 -8.66
C THR A 146 10.65 5.06 -7.24
N SER A 147 10.64 5.98 -6.26
CA SER A 147 10.35 5.62 -4.86
C SER A 147 8.93 5.11 -4.68
N ARG A 148 7.96 5.71 -5.38
CA ARG A 148 6.54 5.31 -5.38
C ARG A 148 6.34 3.92 -6.00
N VAL A 149 7.00 3.64 -7.12
CA VAL A 149 6.93 2.34 -7.81
C VAL A 149 7.31 1.19 -6.85
N SER A 150 8.43 1.34 -6.14
CA SER A 150 8.93 0.31 -5.21
C SER A 150 8.04 0.06 -3.98
N MET A 151 7.22 1.04 -3.63
CA MET A 151 6.52 1.08 -2.35
C MET A 151 5.45 -0.02 -2.25
N LEU A 152 4.70 -0.29 -3.34
CA LEU A 152 3.67 -1.32 -3.35
C LEU A 152 4.25 -2.70 -3.05
N LYS A 153 5.34 -3.08 -3.73
CA LYS A 153 6.03 -4.36 -3.51
C LYS A 153 6.49 -4.52 -2.07
N ARG A 154 7.12 -3.48 -1.51
CA ARG A 154 7.53 -3.48 -0.10
C ARG A 154 6.34 -3.61 0.85
N MET A 155 5.19 -3.01 0.53
CA MET A 155 3.98 -3.21 1.33
C MET A 155 3.48 -4.66 1.27
N LEU A 156 3.54 -5.33 0.11
CA LEU A 156 3.12 -6.74 -0.02
C LEU A 156 3.99 -7.69 0.82
N ASP A 157 5.30 -7.42 0.88
CA ASP A 157 6.26 -8.21 1.65
C ASP A 157 6.08 -8.02 3.17
N ASN A 158 5.66 -6.84 3.60
CA ASN A 158 5.69 -6.44 5.01
C ASN A 158 4.32 -6.30 5.67
N LYS A 159 3.22 -6.21 4.91
CA LYS A 159 1.85 -6.11 5.41
C LYS A 159 1.06 -7.40 5.19
N ASN A 160 0.05 -7.60 6.04
CA ASN A 160 -0.91 -8.69 5.89
C ASN A 160 -1.88 -8.43 4.73
N LEU A 161 -2.28 -7.17 4.56
CA LEU A 161 -3.19 -6.71 3.50
C LEU A 161 -2.82 -5.28 3.11
N VAL A 162 -2.87 -4.98 1.83
CA VAL A 162 -2.80 -3.64 1.25
C VAL A 162 -4.22 -3.21 0.89
N ARG A 163 -4.72 -2.13 1.52
CA ARG A 163 -6.01 -1.52 1.20
C ARG A 163 -5.87 -0.51 0.09
N VAL A 164 -6.62 -0.69 -0.97
CA VAL A 164 -6.60 0.18 -2.15
C VAL A 164 -7.97 0.81 -2.32
N LEU A 165 -8.02 2.14 -2.40
CA LEU A 165 -9.25 2.89 -2.68
C LEU A 165 -9.19 3.42 -4.11
N GLU A 166 -10.30 3.35 -4.84
CA GLU A 166 -10.37 3.96 -6.16
C GLU A 166 -10.12 5.47 -6.12
N SER A 167 -9.53 6.06 -7.14
CA SER A 167 -9.31 7.50 -7.23
C SER A 167 -9.31 7.92 -8.70
N HIS A 168 -10.26 8.79 -9.06
CA HIS A 168 -10.57 9.22 -10.44
C HIS A 168 -10.37 10.73 -10.66
N SER A 169 -9.87 11.43 -9.64
CA SER A 169 -9.57 12.86 -9.67
C SER A 169 -8.54 13.21 -8.61
N PRO A 170 -7.82 14.35 -8.75
CA PRO A 170 -6.91 14.84 -7.69
C PRO A 170 -7.58 14.94 -6.33
N LEU A 171 -8.82 15.42 -6.27
CA LEU A 171 -9.60 15.52 -5.02
C LEU A 171 -9.86 14.15 -4.39
N SER A 172 -10.33 13.19 -5.17
CA SER A 172 -10.54 11.82 -4.67
C SER A 172 -9.21 11.17 -4.22
N GLY A 173 -8.11 11.46 -4.92
CA GLY A 173 -6.76 11.07 -4.53
C GLY A 173 -6.35 11.65 -3.18
N LEU A 174 -6.57 12.96 -2.95
CA LEU A 174 -6.29 13.61 -1.66
C LEU A 174 -7.11 13.01 -0.51
N ILE A 175 -8.38 12.65 -0.74
CA ILE A 175 -9.19 11.93 0.24
C ILE A 175 -8.57 10.57 0.55
N ALA A 176 -8.24 9.78 -0.47
CA ALA A 176 -7.58 8.49 -0.31
C ALA A 176 -6.20 8.62 0.39
N GLU A 177 -5.46 9.71 0.15
CA GLU A 177 -4.17 10.05 0.75
C GLU A 177 -4.28 10.34 2.25
N THR A 178 -5.26 11.14 2.64
CA THR A 178 -5.34 11.75 3.98
C THR A 178 -6.26 11.02 4.96
N THR A 179 -7.23 10.25 4.47
CA THR A 179 -8.21 9.56 5.32
C THR A 179 -7.55 8.59 6.30
N LYS A 180 -7.83 8.80 7.59
CA LYS A 180 -7.37 7.97 8.71
C LYS A 180 -8.50 7.81 9.72
N ILE A 181 -8.58 6.63 10.32
CA ILE A 181 -9.48 6.36 11.45
C ILE A 181 -8.70 5.74 12.60
N GLU A 182 -9.06 6.09 13.83
CA GLU A 182 -8.49 5.45 15.03
C GLU A 182 -9.33 4.23 15.42
N LYS A 183 -8.67 3.08 15.57
CA LYS A 183 -9.29 1.83 16.02
C LYS A 183 -8.53 1.29 17.23
N GLY A 184 -8.97 1.70 18.41
CA GLY A 184 -8.27 1.40 19.67
C GLY A 184 -6.93 2.14 19.72
N LYS A 185 -5.82 1.39 19.74
CA LYS A 185 -4.45 1.95 19.72
C LYS A 185 -3.84 2.04 18.32
N ASN A 186 -4.56 1.62 17.28
CA ASN A 186 -4.03 1.55 15.92
C ASN A 186 -4.76 2.52 15.00
N THR A 187 -4.00 3.32 14.25
CA THR A 187 -4.52 4.10 13.14
C THR A 187 -4.69 3.21 11.90
N GLN A 188 -5.86 3.24 11.26
CA GLN A 188 -6.10 2.61 9.95
C GLN A 188 -6.23 3.66 8.86
N GLN A 189 -5.72 3.33 7.68
CA GLN A 189 -5.77 4.18 6.49
C GLN A 189 -5.71 3.33 5.22
N PHE A 190 -5.96 3.97 4.08
CA PHE A 190 -5.69 3.38 2.77
C PHE A 190 -4.19 3.39 2.48
N ASP A 191 -3.73 2.32 1.85
CA ASP A 191 -2.31 2.05 1.61
C ASP A 191 -1.88 2.43 0.19
N ALA A 192 -2.80 2.33 -0.78
CA ALA A 192 -2.59 2.61 -2.19
C ALA A 192 -3.88 3.12 -2.87
N MET A 193 -3.75 3.55 -4.11
CA MET A 193 -4.85 4.04 -4.95
C MET A 193 -5.10 3.11 -6.16
N TRP A 194 -6.33 3.09 -6.64
CA TRP A 194 -6.75 2.35 -7.84
C TRP A 194 -7.26 3.34 -8.88
N SER A 195 -6.55 3.47 -10.01
CA SER A 195 -7.06 4.19 -11.18
C SER A 195 -8.00 3.25 -11.93
N SER A 196 -9.30 3.45 -11.72
CA SER A 196 -10.36 2.60 -12.25
C SER A 196 -10.74 3.09 -13.65
N SER A 197 -10.69 2.20 -14.63
CA SER A 197 -11.22 2.46 -15.97
C SER A 197 -12.69 2.91 -15.93
N LEU A 198 -13.50 2.25 -15.10
CA LEU A 198 -14.92 2.55 -14.90
C LEU A 198 -15.16 3.97 -14.38
N THR A 199 -14.39 4.39 -13.36
CA THR A 199 -14.62 5.70 -12.75
C THR A 199 -14.03 6.81 -13.60
N ASP A 200 -12.87 6.59 -14.23
CA ASP A 200 -12.27 7.50 -15.22
C ASP A 200 -13.21 7.76 -16.40
N SER A 201 -13.88 6.73 -16.94
CA SER A 201 -14.82 6.90 -18.05
C SER A 201 -16.11 7.60 -17.61
N SER A 202 -16.64 7.19 -16.45
CA SER A 202 -17.94 7.67 -15.95
C SER A 202 -17.93 9.15 -15.58
N VAL A 203 -16.84 9.67 -15.00
CA VAL A 203 -16.73 11.12 -14.69
C VAL A 203 -16.69 11.99 -15.95
N LYS A 204 -16.37 11.40 -17.10
CA LYS A 204 -16.42 12.04 -18.43
C LYS A 204 -17.72 11.78 -19.17
N GLY A 205 -18.71 11.15 -18.53
CA GLY A 205 -19.96 10.75 -19.18
C GLY A 205 -19.79 9.68 -20.25
N LYS A 206 -18.67 8.94 -20.25
CA LYS A 206 -18.36 7.89 -21.24
C LYS A 206 -18.56 6.49 -20.68
N PRO A 207 -19.02 5.52 -21.50
CA PRO A 207 -19.13 4.13 -21.09
C PRO A 207 -17.76 3.48 -20.83
N ASP A 208 -17.73 2.51 -19.93
CA ASP A 208 -16.54 1.71 -19.62
C ASP A 208 -16.32 0.58 -20.64
N ASN A 209 -16.02 0.96 -21.87
CA ASN A 209 -15.85 0.05 -23.01
C ASN A 209 -14.62 0.39 -23.87
N GLN A 210 -13.63 1.09 -23.30
CA GLN A 210 -12.46 1.67 -23.98
C GLN A 210 -12.76 2.89 -24.88
N ALA A 211 -13.95 3.51 -24.78
CA ALA A 211 -14.23 4.79 -25.43
C ALA A 211 -13.40 5.96 -24.89
N LEU A 212 -12.85 5.82 -23.68
CA LEU A 212 -11.83 6.72 -23.15
C LEU A 212 -10.46 6.15 -23.48
N ASP A 213 -9.69 6.89 -24.27
CA ASP A 213 -8.36 6.48 -24.69
C ASP A 213 -7.32 6.64 -23.57
N PHE A 214 -6.18 5.94 -23.71
CA PHE A 214 -5.14 5.96 -22.71
C PHE A 214 -4.44 7.33 -22.55
N SER A 215 -4.37 8.16 -23.59
CA SER A 215 -3.70 9.47 -23.48
C SER A 215 -4.45 10.38 -22.51
N SER A 216 -5.79 10.37 -22.59
CA SER A 216 -6.64 11.09 -21.66
C SER A 216 -6.51 10.55 -20.23
N ARG A 217 -6.44 9.22 -20.06
CA ARG A 217 -6.23 8.59 -18.74
C ARG A 217 -4.84 8.88 -18.16
N PHE A 218 -3.80 8.96 -18.98
CA PHE A 218 -2.46 9.32 -18.52
C PHE A 218 -2.38 10.78 -18.07
N SER A 219 -3.08 11.69 -18.75
CA SER A 219 -3.17 13.09 -18.33
C SER A 219 -3.84 13.22 -16.95
N ASP A 220 -5.00 12.57 -16.76
CA ASP A 220 -5.69 12.60 -15.46
C ASP A 220 -4.85 11.97 -14.35
N LEU A 221 -4.15 10.88 -14.70
CA LEU A 221 -3.25 10.20 -13.79
C LEU A 221 -2.09 11.10 -13.37
N GLY A 222 -1.51 11.90 -14.29
CA GLY A 222 -0.50 12.91 -13.96
C GLY A 222 -1.01 13.88 -12.91
N ASN A 223 -2.16 14.52 -13.16
CA ASN A 223 -2.79 15.46 -12.23
C ASN A 223 -3.06 14.84 -10.84
N LEU A 224 -3.47 13.57 -10.81
CA LEU A 224 -3.71 12.84 -9.57
C LEU A 224 -2.40 12.56 -8.82
N LEU A 225 -1.34 12.16 -9.52
CA LEU A 225 -0.07 11.80 -8.92
C LEU A 225 0.73 13.02 -8.44
N ASP A 226 0.49 14.20 -9.02
CA ASP A 226 1.10 15.47 -8.59
C ASP A 226 0.73 15.86 -7.15
N VAL A 227 -0.48 15.52 -6.71
CA VAL A 227 -0.99 15.90 -5.38
C VAL A 227 -1.02 14.75 -4.37
N THR A 228 -0.58 13.56 -4.76
CA THR A 228 -0.63 12.34 -3.93
C THR A 228 0.75 11.71 -3.80
N SER A 229 0.92 10.81 -2.83
CA SER A 229 2.22 10.15 -2.58
C SER A 229 2.12 8.63 -2.48
N LYS A 230 0.92 8.09 -2.28
CA LYS A 230 0.69 6.64 -2.19
C LYS A 230 0.96 5.90 -3.51
N PRO A 231 1.34 4.60 -3.42
CA PRO A 231 1.39 3.72 -4.58
C PRO A 231 0.07 3.71 -5.35
N LEU A 232 0.13 3.52 -6.66
CA LEU A 232 -1.05 3.45 -7.52
C LEU A 232 -1.02 2.18 -8.37
N ILE A 233 -2.18 1.52 -8.45
CA ILE A 233 -2.45 0.39 -9.34
C ILE A 233 -3.35 0.92 -10.48
N PHE A 234 -2.89 0.76 -11.72
CA PHE A 234 -3.60 1.22 -12.91
C PHE A 234 -4.38 0.09 -13.57
N ASP A 235 -5.70 0.25 -13.70
CA ASP A 235 -6.53 -0.65 -14.52
C ASP A 235 -6.26 -0.39 -16.00
N ALA A 236 -5.64 -1.34 -16.69
CA ALA A 236 -5.29 -1.21 -18.10
C ALA A 236 -6.25 -1.96 -19.03
N ASP A 237 -7.43 -2.34 -18.57
CA ASP A 237 -8.40 -3.12 -19.34
C ASP A 237 -7.71 -4.37 -19.91
N ASN A 238 -7.87 -4.66 -21.21
CA ASN A 238 -7.20 -5.78 -21.89
C ASN A 238 -5.74 -5.49 -22.32
N GLY A 239 -5.19 -4.33 -21.95
CA GLY A 239 -3.82 -3.89 -22.24
C GLY A 239 -3.64 -3.26 -23.62
N GLY A 240 -4.70 -3.19 -24.44
CA GLY A 240 -4.61 -2.64 -25.80
C GLY A 240 -3.79 -3.51 -26.77
N ARG A 241 -3.22 -2.86 -27.78
CA ARG A 241 -2.42 -3.49 -28.85
C ARG A 241 -1.01 -3.81 -28.36
N LEU A 242 -0.45 -4.94 -28.81
CA LEU A 242 0.89 -5.39 -28.42
C LEU A 242 1.97 -4.35 -28.78
N GLU A 243 1.80 -3.69 -29.92
CA GLU A 243 2.72 -2.69 -30.47
C GLU A 243 2.73 -1.40 -29.62
N HIS A 244 1.65 -1.13 -28.89
CA HIS A 244 1.52 0.09 -28.07
C HIS A 244 2.02 -0.13 -26.63
N LEU A 245 2.00 -1.37 -26.14
CA LEU A 245 2.44 -1.72 -24.78
C LEU A 245 3.82 -1.15 -24.40
N PRO A 246 4.87 -1.16 -25.26
CA PRO A 246 6.15 -0.52 -24.95
C PRO A 246 6.02 0.92 -24.47
N PHE A 247 5.20 1.72 -25.15
CA PHE A 247 5.02 3.14 -24.82
C PHE A 247 4.13 3.33 -23.60
N THR A 248 3.08 2.51 -23.45
CA THR A 248 2.21 2.49 -22.28
C THR A 248 3.00 2.19 -21.01
N ILE A 249 3.80 1.11 -20.99
CA ILE A 249 4.56 0.71 -19.79
C ILE A 249 5.59 1.77 -19.42
N ARG A 250 6.34 2.30 -20.39
CA ARG A 250 7.32 3.38 -20.12
C ARG A 250 6.67 4.64 -19.56
N THR A 251 5.48 5.00 -20.06
CA THR A 251 4.73 6.16 -19.57
C THR A 251 4.22 5.95 -18.15
N LEU A 252 3.64 4.78 -17.85
CA LEU A 252 3.16 4.42 -16.52
C LEU A 252 4.31 4.44 -15.48
N GLU A 253 5.47 3.84 -15.81
CA GLU A 253 6.63 3.88 -14.92
C GLU A 253 7.17 5.30 -14.71
N ARG A 254 7.22 6.13 -15.77
CA ARG A 254 7.65 7.54 -15.68
C ARG A 254 6.72 8.37 -14.78
N LEU A 255 5.42 8.14 -14.86
CA LEU A 255 4.43 8.78 -13.98
C LEU A 255 4.53 8.27 -12.52
N GLY A 256 5.15 7.11 -12.28
CA GLY A 256 5.33 6.55 -10.94
C GLY A 256 4.28 5.52 -10.54
N VAL A 257 3.57 4.94 -11.51
CA VAL A 257 2.59 3.87 -11.30
C VAL A 257 3.29 2.62 -10.77
N SER A 258 2.77 2.03 -9.69
CA SER A 258 3.42 0.89 -9.02
C SER A 258 3.05 -0.46 -9.61
N ALA A 259 1.86 -0.56 -10.21
CA ALA A 259 1.41 -1.79 -10.86
C ALA A 259 0.44 -1.51 -12.00
N ILE A 260 0.50 -2.35 -13.02
CA ILE A 260 -0.52 -2.46 -14.07
C ILE A 260 -1.40 -3.67 -13.81
N MET A 261 -2.71 -3.56 -14.01
CA MET A 261 -3.64 -4.68 -13.97
C MET A 261 -4.25 -4.86 -15.36
N VAL A 262 -3.99 -6.00 -16.00
CA VAL A 262 -4.49 -6.32 -17.34
C VAL A 262 -5.45 -7.50 -17.23
N GLU A 263 -6.62 -7.43 -17.86
CA GLU A 263 -7.64 -8.47 -17.89
C GLU A 263 -7.55 -9.34 -19.14
N ASP A 264 -7.87 -10.63 -19.00
CA ASP A 264 -7.80 -11.60 -20.09
C ASP A 264 -9.04 -11.64 -20.99
N LYS A 265 -9.64 -10.48 -21.29
CA LYS A 265 -10.72 -10.33 -22.28
C LYS A 265 -10.20 -9.85 -23.63
N VAL A 266 -10.95 -10.14 -24.69
CA VAL A 266 -10.70 -9.65 -26.05
C VAL A 266 -11.97 -9.05 -26.66
N GLY A 267 -11.77 -8.24 -27.71
CA GLY A 267 -12.85 -7.48 -28.34
C GLY A 267 -13.20 -6.20 -27.59
N LEU A 268 -14.37 -5.64 -27.88
CA LEU A 268 -14.89 -4.47 -27.18
C LEU A 268 -15.08 -4.81 -25.70
N LYS A 269 -14.49 -4.00 -24.82
CA LYS A 269 -14.57 -4.21 -23.38
C LYS A 269 -16.03 -4.15 -22.94
N LYS A 270 -16.45 -5.17 -22.19
CA LYS A 270 -17.75 -5.23 -21.51
C LYS A 270 -17.51 -5.34 -20.01
N ASN A 271 -18.02 -4.36 -19.26
CA ASN A 271 -17.82 -4.30 -17.81
C ASN A 271 -18.33 -5.57 -17.12
N SER A 272 -17.52 -6.11 -16.21
CA SER A 272 -17.75 -7.40 -15.54
C SER A 272 -18.94 -7.41 -14.58
N LEU A 273 -19.42 -6.24 -14.16
CA LEU A 273 -20.60 -6.11 -13.30
C LEU A 273 -21.92 -6.19 -14.06
N PHE A 274 -21.91 -6.12 -15.39
CA PHE A 274 -23.13 -6.34 -16.16
C PHE A 274 -23.60 -7.79 -16.01
N LYS A 275 -24.91 -7.96 -15.73
CA LYS A 275 -25.53 -9.29 -15.62
C LYS A 275 -25.33 -10.08 -16.91
N ASP A 276 -25.65 -9.43 -18.02
CA ASP A 276 -25.43 -9.94 -19.36
C ASP A 276 -23.95 -9.82 -19.75
N GLN A 277 -23.34 -10.94 -20.08
CA GLN A 277 -21.98 -11.03 -20.62
C GLN A 277 -21.99 -11.64 -22.05
N SER A 278 -23.14 -11.66 -22.72
CA SER A 278 -23.25 -12.08 -24.12
C SER A 278 -22.26 -11.32 -24.99
N GLY A 279 -21.65 -12.03 -25.93
CA GLY A 279 -20.63 -11.50 -26.86
C GLY A 279 -19.24 -11.25 -26.23
N ALA A 280 -19.09 -11.26 -24.92
CA ALA A 280 -17.78 -11.11 -24.28
C ALA A 280 -16.94 -12.37 -24.49
N LYS A 281 -15.72 -12.20 -24.98
CA LYS A 281 -14.78 -13.29 -25.23
C LYS A 281 -13.59 -13.17 -24.29
N GLN A 282 -13.13 -14.32 -23.80
CA GLN A 282 -11.88 -14.40 -23.08
C GLN A 282 -10.75 -14.70 -24.06
N ASP A 283 -9.61 -14.07 -23.85
CA ASP A 283 -8.40 -14.35 -24.60
C ASP A 283 -7.98 -15.82 -24.44
N THR A 284 -7.22 -16.30 -25.41
CA THR A 284 -6.54 -17.58 -25.26
C THR A 284 -5.43 -17.42 -24.23
N ILE A 285 -5.11 -18.51 -23.52
CA ILE A 285 -4.00 -18.50 -22.54
C ILE A 285 -2.69 -18.08 -23.20
N ARG A 286 -2.44 -18.58 -24.43
CA ARG A 286 -1.20 -18.30 -25.17
C ARG A 286 -1.05 -16.82 -25.49
N GLU A 287 -2.06 -16.19 -26.08
CA GLU A 287 -1.98 -14.78 -26.46
C GLU A 287 -1.91 -13.86 -25.24
N PHE A 288 -2.63 -14.18 -24.15
CA PHE A 288 -2.51 -13.41 -22.92
C PHE A 288 -1.13 -13.56 -22.25
N CYS A 289 -0.54 -14.76 -22.27
CA CYS A 289 0.83 -14.97 -21.80
C CYS A 289 1.83 -14.14 -22.61
N LYS A 290 1.68 -14.03 -23.94
CA LYS A 290 2.54 -13.17 -24.77
C LYS A 290 2.50 -11.71 -24.31
N LYS A 291 1.32 -11.18 -23.98
CA LYS A 291 1.18 -9.82 -23.42
C LYS A 291 1.96 -9.66 -22.11
N ILE A 292 1.80 -10.61 -21.18
CA ILE A 292 2.51 -10.59 -19.88
C ILE A 292 4.02 -10.65 -20.08
N GLU A 293 4.50 -11.56 -20.93
CA GLU A 293 5.93 -11.72 -21.24
C GLU A 293 6.52 -10.45 -21.87
N LEU A 294 5.76 -9.81 -22.78
CA LEU A 294 6.15 -8.55 -23.39
C LEU A 294 6.28 -7.44 -22.33
N ILE A 295 5.27 -7.26 -21.47
CA ILE A 295 5.33 -6.29 -20.36
C ILE A 295 6.53 -6.56 -19.44
N LYS A 296 6.77 -7.84 -19.10
CA LYS A 296 7.91 -8.25 -18.27
C LYS A 296 9.26 -7.94 -18.92
N LYS A 297 9.36 -8.04 -20.25
CA LYS A 297 10.56 -7.69 -21.02
C LYS A 297 10.78 -6.18 -21.08
N ILE A 298 9.70 -5.39 -21.18
CA ILE A 298 9.75 -3.94 -21.38
C ILE A 298 10.02 -3.17 -20.08
N ARG A 299 9.44 -3.60 -18.95
CA ARG A 299 9.51 -2.84 -17.70
C ARG A 299 10.96 -2.54 -17.32
N ASN A 300 11.22 -1.31 -16.94
CA ASN A 300 12.55 -0.86 -16.49
C ASN A 300 12.83 -1.37 -15.07
N SER A 301 11.82 -1.38 -14.20
CA SER A 301 11.96 -1.80 -12.81
C SER A 301 11.29 -3.15 -12.54
N LYS A 302 11.99 -4.06 -11.85
CA LYS A 302 11.40 -5.28 -11.27
C LYS A 302 10.45 -4.99 -10.10
N ASP A 303 10.33 -3.73 -9.71
CA ASP A 303 9.37 -3.28 -8.71
C ASP A 303 8.06 -2.76 -9.32
N PHE A 304 8.03 -2.51 -10.64
CA PHE A 304 6.78 -2.30 -11.37
C PHE A 304 6.08 -3.65 -11.54
N LEU A 305 4.97 -3.84 -10.82
CA LEU A 305 4.30 -5.14 -10.72
C LEU A 305 3.31 -5.36 -11.87
N ILE A 306 3.32 -6.58 -12.40
CA ILE A 306 2.41 -7.00 -13.47
C ILE A 306 1.25 -7.80 -12.86
N GLY A 307 0.04 -7.26 -12.93
CA GLY A 307 -1.18 -7.93 -12.49
C GLY A 307 -1.93 -8.56 -13.65
N ALA A 308 -2.29 -9.84 -13.49
CA ALA A 308 -3.16 -10.55 -14.41
C ALA A 308 -4.55 -10.74 -13.76
N ARG A 309 -5.55 -10.13 -14.38
CA ARG A 309 -6.97 -10.22 -14.02
C ARG A 309 -7.65 -11.31 -14.83
N ILE A 310 -8.15 -12.31 -14.12
CA ILE A 310 -8.75 -13.53 -14.67
C ILE A 310 -10.26 -13.39 -14.61
N GLU A 311 -10.91 -13.43 -15.77
CA GLU A 311 -12.35 -13.23 -15.93
C GLU A 311 -13.14 -14.55 -16.05
N SER A 312 -12.53 -15.69 -15.70
CA SER A 312 -13.12 -17.03 -15.87
C SER A 312 -14.44 -17.22 -15.13
N PHE A 313 -14.60 -16.70 -13.91
CA PHE A 313 -15.89 -16.78 -13.21
C PHE A 313 -16.91 -15.79 -13.78
N ILE A 314 -16.48 -14.59 -14.18
CA ILE A 314 -17.34 -13.58 -14.82
C ILE A 314 -18.00 -14.15 -16.09
N LEU A 315 -17.23 -14.92 -16.85
CA LEU A 315 -17.65 -15.56 -18.10
C LEU A 315 -18.17 -17.00 -17.94
N GLY A 316 -18.38 -17.48 -16.70
CA GLY A 316 -18.99 -18.79 -16.44
C GLY A 316 -18.12 -20.02 -16.76
N LYS A 317 -16.82 -19.87 -17.01
CA LYS A 317 -15.90 -20.99 -17.31
C LYS A 317 -15.48 -21.80 -16.08
N GLY A 318 -15.69 -21.24 -14.90
CA GLY A 318 -15.51 -21.93 -13.62
C GLY A 318 -14.06 -22.08 -13.14
N LEU A 319 -13.92 -22.83 -12.05
CA LEU A 319 -12.71 -22.90 -11.22
C LEU A 319 -11.52 -23.53 -11.95
N LYS A 320 -11.74 -24.59 -12.71
CA LYS A 320 -10.69 -25.34 -13.41
C LYS A 320 -9.98 -24.45 -14.44
N ASP A 321 -10.74 -23.70 -15.23
CA ASP A 321 -10.21 -22.75 -16.20
C ASP A 321 -9.45 -21.61 -15.51
N GLY A 322 -10.05 -21.01 -14.46
CA GLY A 322 -9.38 -19.98 -13.68
C GLY A 322 -8.02 -20.41 -13.13
N LEU A 323 -7.94 -21.62 -12.55
CA LEU A 323 -6.68 -22.18 -12.03
C LEU A 323 -5.65 -22.45 -13.14
N LYS A 324 -6.08 -22.93 -14.31
CA LYS A 324 -5.21 -23.15 -15.47
C LYS A 324 -4.58 -21.84 -15.93
N ARG A 325 -5.40 -20.78 -16.06
CA ARG A 325 -4.98 -19.42 -16.41
C ARG A 325 -4.03 -18.83 -15.38
N ALA A 326 -4.37 -18.90 -14.10
CA ALA A 326 -3.53 -18.38 -13.03
C ALA A 326 -2.12 -18.98 -13.01
N LYS A 327 -2.01 -20.30 -13.22
CA LYS A 327 -0.72 -20.98 -13.35
C LYS A 327 0.06 -20.47 -14.56
N ALA A 328 -0.57 -20.45 -15.73
CA ALA A 328 0.07 -19.99 -16.97
C ALA A 328 0.53 -18.54 -16.89
N TYR A 329 -0.30 -17.64 -16.36
CA TYR A 329 0.00 -16.21 -16.24
C TYR A 329 1.13 -15.96 -15.23
N SER A 330 1.14 -16.73 -14.14
CA SER A 330 2.23 -16.68 -13.16
C SER A 330 3.56 -17.20 -13.73
N GLN A 331 3.52 -18.18 -14.63
CA GLN A 331 4.70 -18.69 -15.36
C GLN A 331 5.22 -17.65 -16.37
N ALA A 332 4.32 -17.04 -17.14
CA ALA A 332 4.64 -15.98 -18.10
C ALA A 332 5.29 -14.77 -17.42
N GLY A 333 4.91 -14.50 -16.17
CA GLY A 333 5.61 -13.54 -15.30
C GLY A 333 4.72 -12.53 -14.60
N ALA A 334 3.42 -12.81 -14.45
CA ALA A 334 2.57 -12.02 -13.58
C ALA A 334 3.11 -12.06 -12.14
N ASP A 335 3.18 -10.88 -11.52
CA ASP A 335 3.54 -10.69 -10.12
C ASP A 335 2.30 -10.75 -9.21
N LEU A 336 1.13 -10.40 -9.73
CA LEU A 336 -0.16 -10.40 -9.01
C LEU A 336 -1.21 -11.18 -9.81
N ILE A 337 -2.09 -11.89 -9.09
CA ILE A 337 -3.26 -12.54 -9.69
C ILE A 337 -4.54 -11.96 -9.07
N LEU A 338 -5.40 -11.42 -9.93
CA LEU A 338 -6.73 -10.97 -9.57
C LEU A 338 -7.73 -11.97 -10.14
N ILE A 339 -8.42 -12.72 -9.29
CA ILE A 339 -9.54 -13.58 -9.70
C ILE A 339 -10.84 -12.82 -9.41
N HIS A 340 -11.60 -12.48 -10.45
CA HIS A 340 -12.82 -11.70 -10.28
C HIS A 340 -14.07 -12.58 -10.25
N SER A 341 -15.10 -12.07 -9.59
CA SER A 341 -16.39 -12.72 -9.36
C SER A 341 -17.47 -11.65 -9.34
N LYS A 342 -18.62 -11.95 -9.93
CA LYS A 342 -19.84 -11.12 -9.85
C LYS A 342 -20.86 -11.67 -8.85
N GLU A 343 -20.53 -12.76 -8.16
CA GLU A 343 -21.38 -13.37 -7.16
C GLU A 343 -21.51 -12.47 -5.93
N LYS A 344 -22.64 -12.62 -5.20
CA LYS A 344 -22.89 -11.88 -3.95
C LYS A 344 -22.10 -12.40 -2.75
N ASN A 345 -21.41 -13.53 -2.91
CA ASN A 345 -20.65 -14.19 -1.85
C ASN A 345 -19.25 -14.59 -2.36
N PRO A 346 -18.25 -14.71 -1.46
CA PRO A 346 -16.85 -14.92 -1.88
C PRO A 346 -16.48 -16.41 -2.07
N LYS A 347 -17.42 -17.35 -2.10
CA LYS A 347 -17.12 -18.79 -2.04
C LYS A 347 -16.17 -19.23 -3.17
N GLU A 348 -16.44 -18.84 -4.40
CA GLU A 348 -15.64 -19.28 -5.55
C GLU A 348 -14.21 -18.73 -5.52
N ILE A 349 -14.02 -17.46 -5.15
CA ILE A 349 -12.68 -16.86 -5.04
C ILE A 349 -11.89 -17.44 -3.86
N PHE A 350 -12.57 -17.85 -2.78
CA PHE A 350 -11.93 -18.50 -1.64
C PHE A 350 -11.51 -19.92 -1.97
N THR A 351 -12.36 -20.68 -2.67
CA THR A 351 -12.01 -22.01 -3.19
C THR A 351 -10.83 -21.92 -4.16
N PHE A 352 -10.85 -20.96 -5.09
CA PHE A 352 -9.74 -20.68 -5.98
C PHE A 352 -8.45 -20.41 -5.19
N SER A 353 -8.50 -19.50 -4.22
CA SER A 353 -7.33 -19.14 -3.42
C SER A 353 -6.74 -20.33 -2.68
N LYS A 354 -7.59 -21.14 -2.03
CA LYS A 354 -7.17 -22.33 -1.27
C LYS A 354 -6.36 -23.31 -2.13
N ILE A 355 -6.74 -23.49 -3.39
CA ILE A 355 -6.08 -24.41 -4.32
C ILE A 355 -4.84 -23.77 -4.93
N PHE A 356 -4.96 -22.55 -5.46
CA PHE A 356 -3.87 -21.86 -6.16
C PHE A 356 -2.65 -21.64 -5.26
N ARG A 357 -2.87 -21.29 -3.99
CA ARG A 357 -1.81 -21.07 -3.00
C ARG A 357 -0.95 -22.28 -2.69
N LYS A 358 -1.45 -23.50 -2.96
CA LYS A 358 -0.68 -24.75 -2.80
C LYS A 358 0.23 -25.05 -3.99
N THR A 359 0.15 -24.28 -5.06
CA THR A 359 0.95 -24.49 -6.26
C THR A 359 2.30 -23.78 -6.15
N LYS A 360 3.34 -24.30 -6.83
CA LYS A 360 4.64 -23.63 -6.94
C LYS A 360 4.59 -22.29 -7.68
N TRP A 361 3.48 -22.02 -8.37
CA TRP A 361 3.24 -20.79 -9.15
C TRP A 361 2.41 -19.76 -8.38
N ASN A 362 2.21 -19.95 -7.08
CA ASN A 362 1.46 -19.02 -6.24
C ASN A 362 2.03 -17.58 -6.34
N LYS A 363 1.12 -16.61 -6.40
CA LYS A 363 1.38 -15.17 -6.42
C LYS A 363 0.45 -14.47 -5.43
N PRO A 364 0.83 -13.29 -4.91
CA PRO A 364 -0.08 -12.45 -4.14
C PRO A 364 -1.44 -12.27 -4.85
N LEU A 365 -2.51 -12.57 -4.12
CA LEU A 365 -3.87 -12.52 -4.64
C LEU A 365 -4.51 -11.16 -4.38
N VAL A 366 -5.23 -10.67 -5.39
CA VAL A 366 -5.97 -9.41 -5.39
C VAL A 366 -7.46 -9.70 -5.39
N SER A 367 -8.23 -8.96 -4.58
CA SER A 367 -9.68 -9.07 -4.48
C SER A 367 -10.37 -7.74 -4.74
N VAL A 368 -11.57 -7.79 -5.34
CA VAL A 368 -12.41 -6.62 -5.61
C VAL A 368 -13.84 -6.89 -5.10
N PRO A 369 -14.11 -6.72 -3.79
CA PRO A 369 -15.37 -7.12 -3.14
C PRO A 369 -16.55 -6.19 -3.42
N SER A 370 -16.72 -5.72 -4.65
CA SER A 370 -17.83 -4.82 -5.02
C SER A 370 -19.20 -5.50 -4.92
N THR A 371 -19.32 -6.77 -5.33
CA THR A 371 -20.58 -7.54 -5.30
C THR A 371 -20.72 -8.39 -4.03
N TYR A 372 -19.61 -8.80 -3.42
CA TYR A 372 -19.56 -9.58 -2.17
C TYR A 372 -19.11 -8.73 -0.98
N SER A 373 -19.65 -7.50 -0.88
CA SER A 373 -19.26 -6.43 0.06
C SER A 373 -19.41 -6.78 1.54
N LYS A 374 -20.19 -7.80 1.89
CA LYS A 374 -20.27 -8.36 3.27
C LYS A 374 -18.97 -9.05 3.72
N THR A 375 -18.03 -9.28 2.80
CA THR A 375 -16.75 -9.95 3.08
C THR A 375 -15.79 -8.98 3.75
N THR A 376 -15.39 -9.27 4.98
CA THR A 376 -14.45 -8.44 5.73
C THR A 376 -13.00 -8.69 5.31
N GLU A 377 -12.14 -7.68 5.48
CA GLU A 377 -10.69 -7.80 5.29
C GLU A 377 -10.08 -8.97 6.07
N LYS A 378 -10.56 -9.23 7.30
CA LYS A 378 -10.11 -10.38 8.11
C LYS A 378 -10.32 -11.70 7.38
N LYS A 379 -11.48 -11.89 6.74
CA LYS A 379 -11.78 -13.10 5.95
C LYS A 379 -10.90 -13.18 4.70
N LEU A 380 -10.63 -12.05 4.05
CA LEU A 380 -9.72 -11.98 2.90
C LEU A 380 -8.28 -12.41 3.30
N ILE A 381 -7.77 -11.89 4.42
CA ILE A 381 -6.45 -12.25 4.96
C ILE A 381 -6.36 -13.73 5.31
N GLN A 382 -7.37 -14.27 6.01
CA GLN A 382 -7.44 -15.70 6.35
C GLN A 382 -7.41 -16.59 5.10
N ASN A 383 -8.03 -16.13 4.00
CA ASN A 383 -8.01 -16.81 2.72
C ASN A 383 -6.80 -16.46 1.86
N GLY A 384 -5.81 -15.68 2.36
CA GLY A 384 -4.53 -15.45 1.70
C GLY A 384 -4.50 -14.34 0.65
N PHE A 385 -5.53 -13.50 0.61
CA PHE A 385 -5.49 -12.30 -0.22
C PHE A 385 -4.55 -11.26 0.40
N LYS A 386 -3.76 -10.60 -0.46
CA LYS A 386 -2.77 -9.60 -0.09
C LYS A 386 -3.16 -8.19 -0.49
N ILE A 387 -4.07 -8.04 -1.44
CA ILE A 387 -4.63 -6.74 -1.86
C ILE A 387 -6.16 -6.81 -1.84
N VAL A 388 -6.78 -5.76 -1.30
CA VAL A 388 -8.22 -5.50 -1.45
C VAL A 388 -8.41 -4.16 -2.15
N ILE A 389 -9.20 -4.15 -3.23
CA ILE A 389 -9.51 -2.95 -4.02
C ILE A 389 -10.98 -2.58 -3.83
N TYR A 390 -11.21 -1.38 -3.32
CA TYR A 390 -12.52 -0.74 -3.24
C TYR A 390 -12.76 0.10 -4.51
N ALA A 391 -13.17 -0.56 -5.60
CA ALA A 391 -12.95 -0.10 -6.99
C ALA A 391 -13.82 1.05 -7.54
N ASN A 392 -14.95 1.41 -6.92
CA ASN A 392 -15.87 2.44 -7.47
C ASN A 392 -16.73 3.14 -6.40
N HIS A 393 -16.33 3.08 -5.13
CA HIS A 393 -17.19 3.47 -4.01
C HIS A 393 -17.31 4.99 -3.87
N MET A 394 -16.23 5.74 -4.14
CA MET A 394 -16.28 7.20 -4.04
C MET A 394 -17.15 7.80 -5.14
N LEU A 395 -17.03 7.34 -6.38
CA LEU A 395 -17.92 7.77 -7.46
C LEU A 395 -19.39 7.43 -7.16
N ARG A 396 -19.66 6.21 -6.68
CA ARG A 396 -21.03 5.80 -6.32
C ARG A 396 -21.60 6.57 -5.13
N ALA A 397 -20.76 7.10 -4.25
CA ALA A 397 -21.17 7.97 -3.16
C ALA A 397 -21.42 9.41 -3.62
N SER A 398 -20.60 9.93 -4.55
CA SER A 398 -20.74 11.30 -5.06
C SER A 398 -22.01 11.47 -5.91
N TYR A 399 -22.34 10.49 -6.75
CA TYR A 399 -23.49 10.56 -7.65
C TYR A 399 -24.82 10.90 -6.96
N PRO A 400 -25.30 10.15 -5.94
CA PRO A 400 -26.56 10.49 -5.27
C PRO A 400 -26.49 11.83 -4.53
N ALA A 401 -25.32 12.24 -4.02
CA ALA A 401 -25.15 13.54 -3.37
C ALA A 401 -25.30 14.69 -4.38
N MET A 402 -24.64 14.60 -5.54
CA MET A 402 -24.77 15.58 -6.63
C MET A 402 -26.21 15.62 -7.18
N GLN A 403 -26.83 14.45 -7.35
CA GLN A 403 -28.21 14.37 -7.82
C GLN A 403 -29.20 14.98 -6.81
N ASN A 404 -28.98 14.76 -5.51
CA ASN A 404 -29.80 15.36 -4.45
C ASN A 404 -29.64 16.89 -4.42
N ALA A 405 -28.42 17.40 -4.55
CA ALA A 405 -28.15 18.84 -4.64
C ALA A 405 -28.91 19.48 -5.80
N ALA A 406 -28.78 18.92 -7.01
CA ALA A 406 -29.47 19.42 -8.20
C ALA A 406 -31.00 19.40 -8.04
N LYS A 407 -31.57 18.29 -7.52
CA LYS A 407 -33.01 18.17 -7.25
C LYS A 407 -33.50 19.18 -6.21
N SER A 408 -32.74 19.40 -5.14
CA SER A 408 -33.11 20.36 -4.09
C SER A 408 -33.17 21.78 -4.65
N ILE A 409 -32.16 22.18 -5.43
CA ILE A 409 -32.10 23.50 -6.06
C ILE A 409 -33.27 23.68 -7.03
N LEU A 410 -33.53 22.69 -7.89
CA LEU A 410 -34.63 22.76 -8.85
C LEU A 410 -36.00 22.86 -8.16
N LYS A 411 -36.20 22.10 -7.07
CA LYS A 411 -37.47 22.09 -6.32
C LYS A 411 -37.74 23.42 -5.62
N ASN A 412 -36.71 24.04 -5.03
CA ASN A 412 -36.88 25.22 -4.18
C ASN A 412 -36.50 26.54 -4.87
N GLN A 413 -35.94 26.48 -6.08
CA GLN A 413 -35.41 27.63 -6.84
C GLN A 413 -34.31 28.41 -6.10
N ARG A 414 -33.65 27.78 -5.11
CA ARG A 414 -32.54 28.30 -4.30
C ARG A 414 -31.79 27.15 -3.63
N SER A 415 -30.62 27.42 -3.04
CA SER A 415 -29.79 26.40 -2.38
C SER A 415 -29.97 26.30 -0.86
N PHE A 416 -30.77 27.16 -0.21
CA PHE A 416 -30.82 27.29 1.24
C PHE A 416 -31.06 25.97 2.01
N GLU A 417 -31.97 25.10 1.53
CA GLU A 417 -32.28 23.82 2.18
C GLU A 417 -31.16 22.77 2.02
N LEU A 418 -30.22 23.02 1.11
CA LEU A 418 -29.06 22.19 0.85
C LEU A 418 -27.85 22.60 1.69
N GLU A 419 -27.71 23.88 2.05
CA GLU A 419 -26.50 24.43 2.73
C GLU A 419 -26.09 23.62 3.96
N ASN A 420 -27.04 23.18 4.80
CA ASN A 420 -26.76 22.40 6.00
C ASN A 420 -26.39 20.92 5.73
N LYS A 421 -26.39 20.48 4.47
CA LYS A 421 -26.14 19.08 4.04
C LYS A 421 -24.89 18.94 3.17
N ILE A 422 -24.23 20.04 2.83
CA ILE A 422 -23.01 20.05 2.02
C ILE A 422 -21.90 20.78 2.77
N SER A 423 -20.67 20.60 2.30
CA SER A 423 -19.53 21.35 2.84
C SER A 423 -19.70 22.84 2.56
N SER A 424 -19.22 23.66 3.49
CA SER A 424 -19.16 25.10 3.27
C SER A 424 -18.16 25.43 2.15
N VAL A 425 -18.35 26.59 1.50
CA VAL A 425 -17.40 27.12 0.51
C VAL A 425 -16.00 27.25 1.12
N SER A 426 -15.91 27.74 2.35
CA SER A 426 -14.65 27.89 3.09
C SER A 426 -13.93 26.55 3.29
N GLU A 427 -14.65 25.48 3.62
CA GLU A 427 -14.05 24.15 3.71
C GLU A 427 -13.51 23.69 2.36
N VAL A 428 -14.29 23.84 1.28
CA VAL A 428 -13.87 23.42 -0.08
C VAL A 428 -12.61 24.16 -0.53
N ILE A 429 -12.55 25.48 -0.33
CA ILE A 429 -11.36 26.29 -0.64
C ILE A 429 -10.15 25.82 0.17
N ASN A 430 -10.35 25.46 1.44
CA ASN A 430 -9.27 25.06 2.34
C ASN A 430 -8.90 23.57 2.27
N LEU A 431 -9.61 22.75 1.48
CA LEU A 431 -9.23 21.36 1.20
C LEU A 431 -7.88 21.27 0.48
N ILE A 432 -7.51 22.32 -0.25
CA ILE A 432 -6.30 22.39 -1.09
C ILE A 432 -5.30 23.35 -0.40
N LYS A 433 -4.16 22.81 0.07
CA LYS A 433 -3.03 23.55 0.66
C LYS A 433 -1.72 23.14 0.02
#